data_AF-A9BA89-F1
#
_entry.id   AF-A9BA89-F1
#
_cell.length_a   1.000
_cell.length_b   1.000
_cell.length_c   1.000
_cell.angle_alpha   90.00
_cell.angle_beta   90.00
_cell.angle_gamma   90.00
#
_symmetry.space_group_name_H-M   'P 1'
#
loop_
_entity.id
_entity.type
_entity.pdbx_description
1 polymer ?
#
loop_
_entity_poly.entity_id
_entity_poly.type
_entity_poly.pdbx_seq_one_letter_code
_entity_poly.pdbx_strand_id
1 'polypeptide(L)'
;MKYRINHNLLRNKGMTLPEVVLSVAMLSAFSAVFVIVTQFTASFYKPRSRPVGVEPYDFINDYNTLLIKMDRISYILNQPGYSKEEILDLNCTDKPYGPYDDDGWDLPGADIPKTPVGYKICIKPSSDMPESDLVELISNKEGAKPGIYILYAIPVNGVSGESLPVRRIFCRPQPFC
;
A
#
# COMPACT_ATOMS: atom_id res chain seq x y z
N MET A 1 25.00 74.13 8.59
CA MET A 1 24.57 72.74 8.85
C MET A 1 25.78 71.81 8.76
N LYS A 2 26.29 71.29 9.88
CA LYS A 2 27.40 70.32 9.92
C LYS A 2 26.79 68.94 10.17
N TYR A 3 26.86 68.05 9.18
CA TYR A 3 26.53 66.64 9.37
C TYR A 3 27.65 65.98 10.18
N ARG A 4 27.34 65.56 11.41
CA ARG A 4 28.27 64.82 12.28
C ARG A 4 28.17 63.35 11.88
N ILE A 5 29.11 62.88 11.07
CA ILE A 5 29.21 61.47 10.69
C ILE A 5 29.58 60.68 11.95
N ASN A 6 28.69 59.76 12.34
CA ASN A 6 28.86 58.89 13.48
C ASN A 6 29.82 57.74 13.08
N HIS A 7 31.10 57.83 13.43
CA HIS A 7 32.15 56.84 13.10
C HIS A 7 31.99 55.48 13.83
N ASN A 8 30.83 55.21 14.43
CA ASN A 8 30.54 53.96 15.14
C ASN A 8 29.89 52.87 14.25
N LEU A 9 29.71 53.11 12.95
CA LEU A 9 29.32 52.06 12.01
C LEU A 9 30.57 51.29 11.52
N LEU A 10 30.64 50.00 11.88
CA LEU A 10 31.51 48.96 11.32
C LEU A 10 32.97 48.93 11.78
N ARG A 11 33.21 48.98 13.11
CA ARG A 11 34.44 48.36 13.64
C ARG A 11 34.23 46.85 13.70
N ASN A 12 34.61 46.16 12.62
CA ASN A 12 34.67 44.71 12.56
C ASN A 12 35.73 44.24 13.57
N LYS A 13 35.28 43.91 14.79
CA LYS A 13 36.12 43.20 15.76
C LYS A 13 36.18 41.78 15.24
N GLY A 14 37.29 41.41 14.60
CA GLY A 14 37.50 40.03 14.15
C GLY A 14 37.26 39.04 15.30
N MET A 15 36.93 37.80 14.95
CA MET A 15 36.69 36.76 15.95
C MET A 15 37.96 36.49 16.76
N THR A 16 37.77 36.33 18.06
CA THR A 16 38.83 35.87 18.96
C THR A 16 39.15 34.40 18.68
N LEU A 17 40.39 33.97 18.98
CA LEU A 17 40.81 32.59 18.76
C LEU A 17 39.85 31.55 19.40
N PRO A 18 39.34 31.74 20.64
CA PRO A 18 38.38 30.81 21.23
C PRO A 18 37.04 30.76 20.48
N GLU A 19 36.56 31.89 19.96
CA GLU A 19 35.33 31.94 19.16
C GLU A 19 35.49 31.19 17.84
N VAL A 20 36.68 31.26 17.21
CA VAL A 20 36.99 30.48 16.00
C VAL A 20 36.96 28.99 16.31
N VAL A 21 37.64 28.57 17.38
CA VAL A 21 37.69 27.14 17.77
C VAL A 21 36.30 26.61 18.09
N LEU A 22 35.49 27.39 18.84
CA LEU A 22 34.12 27.01 19.15
C LEU A 22 33.24 26.90 17.89
N SER A 23 33.36 27.86 16.97
CA SER A 23 32.59 27.87 15.73
C SER A 23 32.94 26.67 14.84
N VAL A 24 34.23 26.33 14.73
CA VAL A 24 34.69 25.16 13.98
C VAL A 24 34.22 23.86 14.63
N ALA A 25 34.25 23.76 15.96
CA ALA A 25 33.75 22.60 16.69
C ALA A 25 32.23 22.41 16.53
N MET A 26 31.46 23.50 16.57
CA MET A 26 30.01 23.44 16.32
C MET A 26 29.70 23.05 14.88
N LEU A 27 30.44 23.60 13.90
CA LEU A 27 30.25 23.29 12.49
C LEU A 27 30.59 21.83 12.17
N SER A 28 31.65 21.29 12.78
CA SER A 28 32.04 19.89 12.57
C SER A 28 31.03 18.92 13.19
N ALA A 29 30.54 19.21 14.41
CA ALA A 29 29.50 18.42 15.04
C ALA A 29 28.20 18.41 14.22
N PHE A 30 27.78 19.59 13.74
CA PHE A 30 26.62 19.69 12.86
C PHE A 30 26.79 18.90 11.56
N SER A 31 27.95 19.02 10.92
CA SER A 31 28.25 18.30 9.68
C SER A 31 28.24 16.79 9.87
N ALA A 32 28.77 16.30 11.00
CA ALA A 32 28.75 14.88 11.32
C ALA A 32 27.32 14.34 11.45
N VAL A 33 26.47 15.05 12.19
CA VAL A 33 25.03 14.69 12.32
C VAL A 33 24.34 14.72 10.96
N PHE A 34 24.58 15.77 10.16
CA PHE A 34 23.99 15.89 8.83
C PHE A 34 24.36 14.72 7.91
N VAL A 35 25.62 14.30 7.89
CA VAL A 35 26.07 13.16 7.08
C VAL A 35 25.39 11.86 7.51
N ILE A 36 25.28 11.61 8.82
CA ILE A 36 24.62 10.41 9.35
C ILE A 36 23.14 10.39 8.95
N VAL A 37 22.42 11.49 9.17
CA VAL A 37 21.00 11.60 8.80
C VAL A 37 20.81 11.46 7.29
N THR A 38 21.69 12.07 6.50
CA THR A 38 21.61 11.99 5.03
C THR A 38 21.88 10.57 4.55
N GLN A 39 22.86 9.85 5.10
CA GLN A 39 23.12 8.45 4.75
C GLN A 39 21.95 7.55 5.14
N PHE A 40 21.39 7.75 6.32
CA PHE A 40 20.21 7.03 6.79
C PHE A 40 19.02 7.29 5.85
N THR A 41 18.73 8.55 5.54
CA THR A 41 17.66 8.95 4.63
C THR A 41 17.89 8.38 3.22
N ALA A 42 19.10 8.50 2.69
CA ALA A 42 19.46 7.98 1.37
C ALA A 42 19.30 6.46 1.27
N SER A 43 19.45 5.71 2.37
CA SER A 43 19.23 4.26 2.37
C SER A 43 17.81 3.86 1.99
N PHE A 44 16.81 4.71 2.28
CA PHE A 44 15.42 4.51 1.86
C PHE A 44 15.19 4.83 0.37
N TYR A 45 16.04 5.66 -0.22
CA TYR A 45 15.92 6.11 -1.61
C TYR A 45 16.87 5.42 -2.57
N LYS A 46 17.73 4.49 -2.12
CA LYS A 46 18.56 3.70 -3.03
C LYS A 46 17.68 2.72 -3.80
N PRO A 47 17.41 2.94 -5.11
CA PRO A 47 16.81 1.89 -5.91
C PRO A 47 17.79 0.71 -5.89
N ARG A 48 17.31 -0.48 -5.53
CA ARG A 48 18.12 -1.69 -5.63
C ARG A 48 18.43 -1.85 -7.12
N SER A 49 19.69 -1.67 -7.50
CA SER A 49 20.12 -1.64 -8.89
C SER A 49 19.73 -2.94 -9.58
N ARG A 50 18.65 -2.90 -10.35
CA ARG A 50 18.23 -3.98 -11.26
C ARG A 50 19.05 -3.86 -12.55
N PRO A 51 19.25 -4.97 -13.28
CA PRO A 51 19.99 -4.96 -14.54
C PRO A 51 19.40 -3.93 -15.51
N VAL A 52 20.29 -3.26 -16.25
CA VAL A 52 19.95 -2.22 -17.24
C VAL A 52 19.00 -2.81 -18.29
N GLY A 53 17.84 -2.18 -18.48
CA GLY A 53 16.82 -2.61 -19.45
C GLY A 53 15.52 -3.16 -18.85
N VAL A 54 15.43 -3.29 -17.52
CA VAL A 54 14.18 -3.60 -16.82
C VAL A 54 13.56 -2.29 -16.33
N GLU A 55 12.30 -2.01 -16.69
CA GLU A 55 11.60 -0.84 -16.16
C GLU A 55 11.67 -0.80 -14.63
N PRO A 56 11.83 0.40 -14.02
CA PRO A 56 11.79 0.53 -12.57
C PRO A 56 10.44 0.00 -12.08
N TYR A 57 10.48 -1.05 -11.28
CA TYR A 57 9.29 -1.68 -10.75
C TYR A 57 8.65 -0.76 -9.71
N ASP A 58 7.47 -0.25 -10.05
CA ASP A 58 6.72 0.68 -9.23
C ASP A 58 5.79 -0.10 -8.28
N PHE A 59 6.37 -0.54 -7.16
CA PHE A 59 5.64 -1.29 -6.14
C PHE A 59 4.46 -0.49 -5.55
N ILE A 60 4.53 0.85 -5.53
CA ILE A 60 3.45 1.70 -5.04
C ILE A 60 2.28 1.67 -6.02
N ASN A 61 2.58 1.78 -7.31
CA ASN A 61 1.56 1.68 -8.34
C ASN A 61 0.92 0.28 -8.37
N ASP A 62 1.71 -0.78 -8.19
CA ASP A 62 1.19 -2.15 -8.10
C ASP A 62 0.28 -2.32 -6.87
N TYR A 63 0.68 -1.80 -5.72
CA TYR A 63 -0.13 -1.82 -4.50
C TYR A 63 -1.47 -1.08 -4.69
N ASN A 64 -1.44 0.13 -5.26
CA ASN A 64 -2.64 0.91 -5.54
C ASN A 64 -3.55 0.20 -6.55
N THR A 65 -2.96 -0.40 -7.59
CA THR A 65 -3.68 -1.18 -8.59
C THR A 65 -4.40 -2.37 -7.94
N LEU A 66 -3.72 -3.11 -7.06
CA LEU A 66 -4.30 -4.21 -6.31
C LEU A 66 -5.44 -3.77 -5.41
N LEU A 67 -5.32 -2.63 -4.71
CA LEU A 67 -6.37 -2.09 -3.85
C LEU A 67 -7.65 -1.76 -4.64
N ILE A 68 -7.52 -0.99 -5.73
CA ILE A 68 -8.66 -0.63 -6.59
C ILE A 68 -9.34 -1.89 -7.12
N LYS A 69 -8.54 -2.89 -7.49
CA LYS A 69 -9.04 -4.17 -7.98
C LYS A 69 -9.79 -4.95 -6.91
N MET A 70 -9.23 -5.08 -5.70
CA MET A 70 -9.89 -5.74 -4.57
C MET A 70 -11.19 -5.06 -4.17
N ASP A 71 -11.26 -3.72 -4.20
CA ASP A 71 -12.49 -3.00 -3.91
C ASP A 71 -13.58 -3.33 -4.95
N ARG A 72 -13.23 -3.36 -6.24
CA ARG A 72 -14.19 -3.75 -7.29
C ARG A 72 -14.63 -5.21 -7.16
N ILE A 73 -13.70 -6.13 -6.92
CA ILE A 73 -14.03 -7.55 -6.67
C ILE A 73 -14.98 -7.66 -5.48
N SER A 74 -14.68 -6.97 -4.37
CA SER A 74 -15.53 -7.00 -3.17
C SER A 74 -16.93 -6.46 -3.43
N TYR A 75 -17.05 -5.43 -4.28
CA TYR A 75 -18.33 -4.85 -4.69
C TYR A 75 -19.16 -5.76 -5.62
N ILE A 76 -18.51 -6.68 -6.33
CA ILE A 76 -19.21 -7.66 -7.16
C ILE A 76 -19.63 -8.85 -6.29
N LEU A 77 -18.70 -9.37 -5.49
CA LEU A 77 -18.93 -10.56 -4.66
C LEU A 77 -19.88 -10.30 -3.49
N ASN A 78 -20.01 -9.06 -3.01
CA ASN A 78 -20.96 -8.73 -1.94
C ASN A 78 -22.44 -8.71 -2.40
N GLN A 79 -22.69 -8.79 -3.72
CA GLN A 79 -24.03 -8.85 -4.28
C GLN A 79 -24.62 -10.26 -4.12
N PRO A 80 -25.94 -10.41 -3.99
CA PRO A 80 -26.59 -11.70 -3.82
C PRO A 80 -26.62 -12.58 -5.09
N GLY A 81 -26.00 -12.14 -6.18
CA GLY A 81 -26.00 -12.86 -7.46
C GLY A 81 -25.05 -14.04 -7.53
N TYR A 82 -24.03 -14.07 -6.68
CA TYR A 82 -23.18 -15.24 -6.46
C TYR A 82 -23.72 -16.03 -5.28
N SER A 83 -23.59 -17.35 -5.28
CA SER A 83 -23.85 -18.22 -4.13
C SER A 83 -22.63 -18.30 -3.22
N LYS A 84 -22.85 -18.77 -1.99
CA LYS A 84 -21.76 -18.96 -1.02
C LYS A 84 -20.81 -20.05 -1.50
N GLU A 85 -21.34 -21.13 -2.04
CA GLU A 85 -20.61 -22.29 -2.53
C GLU A 85 -19.71 -21.92 -3.70
N GLU A 86 -20.22 -21.14 -4.65
CA GLU A 86 -19.43 -20.62 -5.78
C GLU A 86 -18.23 -19.82 -5.29
N ILE A 87 -18.40 -18.95 -4.29
CA ILE A 87 -17.30 -18.14 -3.74
C ILE A 87 -16.24 -19.00 -3.05
N LEU A 88 -16.66 -20.07 -2.36
CA LEU A 88 -15.74 -20.96 -1.65
C LEU A 88 -14.94 -21.86 -2.60
N ASP A 89 -15.46 -22.10 -3.81
CA ASP A 89 -14.79 -22.89 -4.86
C ASP A 89 -13.80 -22.07 -5.70
N LEU A 90 -13.78 -20.74 -5.52
CA LEU A 90 -12.88 -19.85 -6.26
C LEU A 90 -11.40 -20.07 -5.90
N ASN A 91 -10.66 -20.69 -6.83
CA ASN A 91 -9.21 -20.86 -6.73
C ASN A 91 -8.45 -19.54 -6.88
N CYS A 92 -7.26 -19.44 -6.29
CA CYS A 92 -6.42 -18.25 -6.43
C CYS A 92 -6.02 -17.99 -7.89
N THR A 93 -6.31 -16.80 -8.41
CA THR A 93 -6.07 -16.44 -9.82
C THR A 93 -5.39 -15.08 -9.96
N ASP A 94 -4.63 -14.89 -11.03
CA ASP A 94 -4.14 -13.59 -11.48
C ASP A 94 -5.12 -12.91 -12.46
N LYS A 95 -6.16 -13.62 -12.93
CA LYS A 95 -7.17 -13.12 -13.88
C LYS A 95 -8.59 -13.29 -13.33
N PRO A 96 -9.01 -12.46 -12.37
CA PRO A 96 -10.35 -12.56 -11.80
C PRO A 96 -11.47 -12.05 -12.75
N TYR A 97 -11.13 -11.37 -13.84
CA TYR A 97 -12.09 -10.75 -14.76
C TYR A 97 -11.95 -11.29 -16.17
N GLY A 98 -13.08 -11.42 -16.85
CA GLY A 98 -13.17 -11.71 -18.27
C GLY A 98 -13.67 -13.13 -18.57
N PRO A 99 -14.35 -13.31 -19.71
CA PRO A 99 -14.83 -14.61 -20.13
C PRO A 99 -13.65 -15.38 -20.73
N TYR A 100 -13.58 -16.70 -20.49
CA TYR A 100 -12.65 -17.65 -21.13
C TYR A 100 -11.21 -17.75 -20.58
N ASP A 101 -11.05 -18.19 -19.33
CA ASP A 101 -9.89 -19.01 -18.96
C ASP A 101 -10.34 -20.01 -17.87
N ASP A 102 -9.93 -21.30 -17.99
CA ASP A 102 -10.28 -22.39 -17.05
C ASP A 102 -9.84 -22.10 -15.58
N ASP A 103 -8.95 -21.11 -15.38
CA ASP A 103 -8.37 -20.73 -14.07
C ASP A 103 -8.88 -19.35 -13.56
N GLY A 104 -9.87 -18.74 -14.22
CA GLY A 104 -10.39 -17.41 -13.90
C GLY A 104 -11.74 -17.42 -13.15
N TRP A 105 -12.07 -16.35 -12.44
CA TRP A 105 -13.36 -16.21 -11.71
C TRP A 105 -14.51 -15.73 -12.61
N ASP A 106 -14.23 -15.37 -13.87
CA ASP A 106 -15.18 -14.80 -14.83
C ASP A 106 -16.05 -13.67 -14.24
N LEU A 107 -15.46 -12.80 -13.43
CA LEU A 107 -16.21 -11.67 -12.86
C LEU A 107 -16.53 -10.65 -13.96
N PRO A 108 -17.74 -10.06 -13.94
CA PRO A 108 -18.10 -8.98 -14.85
C PRO A 108 -17.27 -7.74 -14.53
N GLY A 109 -16.68 -7.15 -15.56
CA GLY A 109 -15.91 -5.92 -15.40
C GLY A 109 -15.21 -5.49 -16.67
N ALA A 110 -15.65 -4.37 -17.26
CA ALA A 110 -14.92 -3.69 -18.32
C ALA A 110 -13.90 -2.70 -17.72
N ASP A 111 -12.78 -2.49 -18.41
CA ASP A 111 -11.76 -1.48 -18.08
C ASP A 111 -11.17 -1.58 -16.66
N ILE A 112 -10.83 -2.80 -16.24
CA ILE A 112 -10.16 -3.04 -14.96
C ILE A 112 -8.67 -3.22 -15.22
N PRO A 113 -7.80 -2.51 -14.48
CA PRO A 113 -6.37 -2.69 -14.63
C PRO A 113 -5.96 -4.16 -14.42
N LYS A 114 -5.01 -4.60 -15.23
CA LYS A 114 -4.45 -5.96 -15.13
C LYS A 114 -3.86 -6.17 -13.75
N THR A 115 -3.94 -7.40 -13.26
CA THR A 115 -3.27 -7.74 -11.99
C THR A 115 -1.78 -7.53 -12.19
N PRO A 116 -1.08 -6.83 -11.29
CA PRO A 116 0.37 -6.71 -11.37
C PRO A 116 1.05 -8.06 -11.49
N VAL A 117 2.10 -8.12 -12.30
CA VAL A 117 2.80 -9.37 -12.60
C VAL A 117 3.38 -9.95 -11.32
N GLY A 118 3.18 -11.25 -11.10
CA GLY A 118 3.70 -11.93 -9.92
C GLY A 118 2.80 -11.85 -8.69
N TYR A 119 1.53 -11.44 -8.82
CA TYR A 119 0.52 -11.57 -7.77
C TYR A 119 -0.60 -12.53 -8.17
N LYS A 120 -1.13 -13.26 -7.19
CA LYS A 120 -2.39 -14.00 -7.28
C LYS A 120 -3.37 -13.48 -6.24
N ILE A 121 -4.62 -13.32 -6.64
CA ILE A 121 -5.72 -12.89 -5.79
C ILE A 121 -6.48 -14.14 -5.34
N CYS A 122 -6.77 -14.20 -4.06
CA CYS A 122 -7.45 -15.30 -3.40
C CYS A 122 -8.58 -14.74 -2.53
N ILE A 123 -9.58 -15.57 -2.28
CA ILE A 123 -10.65 -15.29 -1.32
C ILE A 123 -10.67 -16.38 -0.24
N LYS A 124 -11.02 -16.01 0.99
CA LYS A 124 -11.32 -16.97 2.05
C LYS A 124 -12.42 -16.42 2.97
N PRO A 125 -13.32 -17.28 3.49
CA PRO A 125 -14.22 -16.88 4.55
C PRO A 125 -13.46 -16.67 5.86
N SER A 126 -14.00 -15.84 6.75
CA SER A 126 -13.56 -15.74 8.12
C SER A 126 -14.05 -16.96 8.90
N SER A 127 -13.16 -17.61 9.66
CA SER A 127 -13.50 -18.78 10.47
C SER A 127 -14.54 -18.47 11.55
N ASP A 128 -14.55 -17.23 12.07
CA ASP A 128 -15.37 -16.85 13.22
C ASP A 128 -16.76 -16.34 12.84
N MET A 129 -16.99 -16.02 11.56
CA MET A 129 -18.25 -15.46 11.05
C MET A 129 -18.63 -16.11 9.72
N PRO A 130 -19.08 -17.38 9.75
CA PRO A 130 -19.59 -18.05 8.57
C PRO A 130 -20.94 -17.44 8.14
N GLU A 131 -21.14 -17.33 6.83
CA GLU A 131 -22.39 -16.83 6.26
C GLU A 131 -23.54 -17.83 6.44
N SER A 132 -24.68 -17.36 6.96
CA SER A 132 -25.96 -18.08 6.94
C SER A 132 -26.60 -18.06 5.55
N ASP A 133 -27.47 -19.03 5.26
CA ASP A 133 -28.14 -19.08 3.96
C ASP A 133 -28.99 -17.82 3.71
N LEU A 134 -29.04 -17.38 2.45
CA LEU A 134 -29.75 -16.16 2.06
C LEU A 134 -31.23 -16.17 2.49
N VAL A 135 -31.87 -17.34 2.47
CA VAL A 135 -33.27 -17.50 2.90
C VAL A 135 -33.44 -17.23 4.40
N GLU A 136 -32.48 -17.64 5.22
CA GLU A 136 -32.49 -17.41 6.67
C GLU A 136 -32.28 -15.93 7.00
N LEU A 137 -31.41 -15.26 6.24
CA LEU A 137 -31.16 -13.82 6.36
C LEU A 137 -32.39 -12.98 5.99
N ILE A 138 -33.04 -13.30 4.87
CA ILE A 138 -34.27 -12.60 4.44
C ILE A 138 -35.42 -12.83 5.44
N SER A 139 -35.53 -14.03 5.99
CA SER A 139 -36.57 -14.39 6.97
C SER A 139 -36.30 -13.86 8.38
N ASN A 140 -35.18 -13.16 8.58
CA ASN A 140 -34.69 -12.65 9.86
C ASN A 140 -34.74 -13.74 10.96
N LYS A 141 -34.31 -14.96 10.60
CA LYS A 141 -34.29 -16.10 11.52
C LYS A 141 -33.34 -15.80 12.68
N GLU A 142 -33.73 -16.18 13.88
CA GLU A 142 -32.92 -15.99 15.08
C GLU A 142 -31.55 -16.67 14.91
N GLY A 143 -30.48 -15.88 15.02
CA GLY A 143 -29.10 -16.35 14.85
C GLY A 143 -28.54 -16.30 13.43
N ALA A 144 -29.33 -15.91 12.41
CA ALA A 144 -28.83 -15.71 11.05
C ALA A 144 -27.88 -14.51 10.99
N LYS A 145 -26.71 -14.68 10.35
CA LYS A 145 -25.66 -13.64 10.28
C LYS A 145 -25.02 -13.56 8.89
N PRO A 146 -24.66 -12.34 8.43
CA PRO A 146 -23.85 -12.19 7.23
C PRO A 146 -22.46 -12.80 7.46
N GLY A 147 -21.81 -13.19 6.36
CA GLY A 147 -20.44 -13.67 6.36
C GLY A 147 -19.42 -12.54 6.23
N ILE A 148 -18.25 -12.76 6.82
CA ILE A 148 -17.07 -11.93 6.58
C ILE A 148 -16.09 -12.69 5.69
N TYR A 149 -15.64 -12.04 4.61
CA TYR A 149 -14.69 -12.61 3.67
C TYR A 149 -13.43 -11.75 3.59
N ILE A 150 -12.32 -12.42 3.33
CA ILE A 150 -11.00 -11.81 3.19
C ILE A 150 -10.53 -12.07 1.77
N LEU A 151 -10.45 -11.00 0.99
CA LEU A 151 -9.68 -10.97 -0.25
C LEU A 151 -8.24 -10.67 0.08
N TYR A 152 -7.32 -11.39 -0.56
CA TYR A 152 -5.90 -11.15 -0.36
C TYR A 152 -5.12 -11.45 -1.64
N ALA A 153 -4.12 -10.63 -1.91
CA ALA A 153 -3.18 -10.80 -3.01
C ALA A 153 -1.84 -11.24 -2.43
N ILE A 154 -1.36 -12.40 -2.88
CA ILE A 154 -0.06 -12.94 -2.49
C ILE A 154 0.92 -12.83 -3.65
N PRO A 155 2.17 -12.40 -3.38
CA PRO A 155 3.21 -12.48 -4.38
C PRO A 155 3.63 -13.94 -4.62
N VAL A 156 3.70 -14.34 -5.89
CA VAL A 156 4.00 -15.71 -6.33
C VAL A 156 5.41 -16.14 -5.91
N ASN A 157 6.35 -15.20 -5.89
CA ASN A 157 7.75 -15.45 -5.51
C ASN A 157 8.03 -15.21 -4.02
N GLY A 158 6.97 -15.08 -3.20
CA GLY A 158 7.09 -14.83 -1.76
C GLY A 158 7.17 -13.34 -1.39
N VAL A 159 7.12 -13.10 -0.08
CA VAL A 159 7.09 -11.75 0.49
C VAL A 159 8.49 -11.16 0.49
N SER A 160 8.65 -9.98 -0.11
CA SER A 160 9.89 -9.22 -0.12
C SER A 160 9.62 -7.74 0.16
N GLY A 161 10.68 -6.93 0.34
CA GLY A 161 10.52 -5.48 0.49
C GLY A 161 9.85 -4.79 -0.71
N GLU A 162 9.85 -5.44 -1.87
CA GLU A 162 9.26 -4.93 -3.12
C GLU A 162 7.94 -5.65 -3.46
N SER A 163 7.58 -6.69 -2.71
CA SER A 163 6.39 -7.51 -2.95
C SER A 163 5.68 -7.84 -1.64
N LEU A 164 4.76 -6.95 -1.25
CA LEU A 164 4.01 -7.08 0.00
C LEU A 164 2.62 -7.64 -0.27
N PRO A 165 2.12 -8.55 0.59
CA PRO A 165 0.76 -9.03 0.46
C PRO A 165 -0.24 -7.91 0.75
N VAL A 166 -1.29 -7.84 -0.07
CA VAL A 166 -2.39 -6.87 0.09
C VAL A 166 -3.62 -7.63 0.57
N ARG A 167 -4.44 -7.01 1.42
CA ARG A 167 -5.67 -7.64 1.94
C ARG A 167 -6.83 -6.66 2.00
N ARG A 168 -8.03 -7.16 1.75
CA ARG A 168 -9.29 -6.44 1.86
C ARG A 168 -10.33 -7.32 2.53
N ILE A 169 -10.97 -6.80 3.57
CA ILE A 169 -12.06 -7.48 4.27
C ILE A 169 -13.36 -6.88 3.79
N PHE A 170 -14.35 -7.72 3.50
CA PHE A 170 -15.69 -7.28 3.13
C PHE A 170 -16.75 -8.19 3.74
N CYS A 171 -17.96 -7.64 3.89
CA CYS A 171 -19.11 -8.34 4.41
C CYS A 171 -20.08 -8.69 3.28
N ARG A 172 -20.74 -9.84 3.39
CA ARG A 172 -21.69 -10.36 2.40
C ARG A 172 -22.84 -11.12 3.08
N PRO A 173 -24.08 -11.04 2.55
CA PRO A 173 -24.54 -10.15 1.48
C PRO A 173 -24.71 -8.70 1.98
N GLN A 174 -24.39 -7.71 1.13
CA GLN A 174 -24.39 -6.28 1.50
C GLN A 174 -25.64 -5.75 2.25
N PRO A 175 -26.90 -6.16 1.94
CA PRO A 175 -28.06 -5.65 2.68
C PRO A 175 -28.18 -6.16 4.13
N PHE A 176 -27.40 -7.18 4.51
CA PHE A 176 -27.39 -7.76 5.86
C PHE A 176 -26.13 -7.38 6.66
N CYS A 177 -25.25 -6.61 6.02
CA CYS A 177 -24.13 -5.91 6.60
C CYS A 177 -24.60 -4.50 7.02
#